data_AF-A0A318Z7R3-F1
#
_entry.id   AF-A0A318Z7R3-F1
#
_cell.length_a   1.000
_cell.length_b   1.000
_cell.length_c   1.000
_cell.angle_alpha   90.00
_cell.angle_beta   90.00
_cell.angle_gamma   90.00
#
_symmetry.space_group_name_H-M   'P 1'
#
loop_
_entity.id
_entity.type
_entity.pdbx_description
1 polymer ?
#
loop_
_entity_poly.entity_id
_entity_poly.type
_entity_poly.pdbx_seq_one_letter_code
_entity_poly.pdbx_strand_id
1 'polypeptide(L)'
;MFPASHFHRGPSLSRDNLNNRMLFFVLEQSPYGKTGTGPQSYDSMAPFRVGLEKNRTLGYENFEAPDPAEWTLHGYAIVNVDARAGGDSESNISFWGQHEAEDIYDIIELVHKAAVVFRLGHLRPHALSHPALKALAPWEGFTDLYRDLVLRSGRPHNENSTQ
;
A
#
# COMPACT_ATOMS: atom_id res chain seq x y z
N MET A 1 10.66 37.30 28.83
CA MET A 1 12.13 37.25 28.77
C MET A 1 12.56 35.83 29.14
N PHE A 2 12.96 35.05 28.14
CA PHE A 2 13.84 33.85 28.06
C PHE A 2 13.56 33.22 26.67
N PRO A 3 14.57 32.69 25.96
CA PRO A 3 14.82 33.12 24.59
C PRO A 3 14.53 32.05 23.53
N ALA A 4 14.21 32.55 22.32
CA ALA A 4 14.19 31.77 21.10
C ALA A 4 15.62 31.47 20.63
N SER A 5 16.03 30.20 20.63
CA SER A 5 17.11 29.71 19.76
C SER A 5 17.12 28.18 19.72
N HIS A 6 17.31 27.62 18.53
CA HIS A 6 17.47 26.20 18.20
C HIS A 6 16.21 25.37 17.92
N PHE A 7 15.43 25.80 16.93
CA PHE A 7 14.91 24.86 15.94
C PHE A 7 15.64 25.13 14.63
N HIS A 8 16.40 24.13 14.15
CA HIS A 8 16.99 24.15 12.82
C HIS A 8 15.83 24.32 11.82
N ARG A 9 15.85 25.42 11.06
CA ARG A 9 14.92 25.62 9.94
C ARG A 9 15.23 24.58 8.87
N GLY A 10 14.56 23.43 8.91
CA GLY A 10 14.37 22.63 7.71
C GLY A 10 13.66 23.48 6.65
N PRO A 11 13.89 23.24 5.36
CA PRO A 11 13.39 24.11 4.30
C PRO A 11 11.87 24.22 4.42
N SER A 12 11.39 25.45 4.62
CA SER A 12 9.97 25.77 4.59
C SER A 12 9.45 25.43 3.20
N LEU A 13 8.76 24.30 3.08
CA LEU A 13 7.98 23.95 1.91
C LEU A 13 6.85 24.98 1.80
N SER A 14 7.06 26.01 1.00
CA SER A 14 6.02 26.95 0.62
C SER A 14 4.93 26.18 -0.12
N ARG A 15 3.66 26.50 0.20
CA ARG A 15 2.46 25.94 -0.44
C ARG A 15 2.50 25.97 -1.98
N ASP A 16 3.31 26.85 -2.56
CA ASP A 16 3.43 27.04 -4.01
C ASP A 16 4.26 25.96 -4.72
N ASN A 17 5.07 25.17 -4.00
CA ASN A 17 5.92 24.13 -4.59
C ASN A 17 5.21 22.77 -4.83
N LEU A 18 3.96 22.61 -4.39
CA LEU A 18 3.20 21.36 -4.56
C LEU A 18 2.59 21.21 -5.96
N ASN A 19 2.49 22.30 -6.74
CA ASN A 19 1.72 22.31 -7.99
C ASN A 19 2.53 21.95 -9.24
N ASN A 20 3.86 21.88 -9.18
CA ASN A 20 4.69 21.83 -10.39
C ASN A 20 5.74 20.71 -10.46
N ARG A 21 5.64 19.70 -9.59
CA ARG A 21 6.36 18.43 -9.78
C ARG A 21 5.31 17.37 -10.11
N MET A 22 5.54 16.59 -11.16
CA MET A 22 4.72 15.39 -11.43
C MET A 22 4.80 14.51 -10.19
N LEU A 23 3.78 14.61 -9.32
CA LEU A 23 3.63 13.78 -8.15
C LEU A 23 3.19 12.42 -8.67
N PHE A 24 4.15 11.52 -8.82
CA PHE A 24 3.85 10.12 -9.00
C PHE A 24 3.29 9.59 -7.68
N PHE A 25 2.18 8.89 -7.74
CA PHE A 25 1.58 8.31 -6.55
C PHE A 25 1.90 6.84 -6.45
N VAL A 26 2.27 6.43 -5.24
CA VAL A 26 2.40 5.04 -4.88
C VAL A 26 1.10 4.61 -4.23
N LEU A 27 0.33 3.78 -4.94
CA LEU A 27 -0.93 3.23 -4.45
C LEU A 27 -0.67 1.88 -3.80
N GLU A 28 -1.14 1.73 -2.57
CA GLU A 28 -1.34 0.44 -1.93
C GLU A 28 -2.81 0.30 -1.51
N GLN A 29 -3.40 -0.86 -1.84
CA GLN A 29 -4.75 -1.23 -1.43
C GLN A 29 -4.66 -2.56 -0.68
N SER A 30 -4.98 -2.55 0.60
CA SER A 30 -4.94 -3.76 1.43
C SER A 30 -6.06 -3.84 2.47
N PRO A 31 -6.33 -5.06 2.98
CA PRO A 31 -7.26 -5.25 4.08
C PRO A 31 -6.67 -4.89 5.45
N TYR A 32 -5.40 -4.47 5.52
CA TYR A 32 -4.67 -4.27 6.79
C TYR A 32 -4.84 -2.87 7.41
N GLY A 33 -5.63 -2.02 6.74
CA GLY A 33 -6.02 -0.72 7.24
C GLY A 33 -5.08 0.41 6.79
N LYS A 34 -5.68 1.52 6.36
CA LYS A 34 -5.00 2.69 5.80
C LYS A 34 -4.22 3.54 6.79
N THR A 35 -4.49 3.42 8.09
CA THR A 35 -3.97 4.33 9.13
C THR A 35 -2.81 3.76 9.93
N GLY A 36 -2.35 2.53 9.67
CA GLY A 36 -1.28 1.89 10.44
C GLY A 36 -1.66 1.57 11.89
N THR A 37 -2.93 1.83 12.26
CA THR A 37 -3.49 1.58 13.61
C THR A 37 -4.07 0.17 13.75
N GLY A 38 -4.04 -0.61 12.67
CA GLY A 38 -4.43 -2.02 12.68
C GLY A 38 -3.49 -2.88 13.51
N PRO A 39 -3.87 -4.14 13.78
CA PRO A 39 -3.03 -5.08 14.54
C PRO A 39 -1.69 -5.36 13.84
N GLN A 40 -1.58 -5.12 12.53
CA GLN A 40 -0.36 -5.25 11.74
C GLN A 40 0.56 -4.02 11.83
N SER A 41 0.91 -3.56 13.03
CA SER A 41 2.01 -2.59 13.20
C SER A 41 3.35 -3.32 13.40
N TYR A 42 4.46 -2.78 12.90
CA TYR A 42 5.78 -3.39 13.09
C TYR A 42 6.16 -3.50 14.57
N ASP A 43 5.59 -2.65 15.44
CA ASP A 43 5.79 -2.72 16.89
C ASP A 43 5.10 -3.91 17.56
N SER A 44 4.04 -4.46 16.95
CA SER A 44 3.21 -5.51 17.55
C SER A 44 3.23 -6.83 16.79
N MET A 45 3.49 -6.82 15.47
CA MET A 45 3.32 -8.01 14.62
C MET A 45 4.39 -9.09 14.82
N ALA A 46 5.59 -8.71 15.27
CA ALA A 46 6.70 -9.64 15.44
C ALA A 46 7.72 -9.14 16.48
N PRO A 47 8.49 -10.06 17.11
CA PRO A 47 9.59 -9.68 17.99
C PRO A 47 10.58 -8.73 17.32
N PHE A 48 11.14 -7.80 18.09
CA PHE A 48 12.21 -6.90 17.67
C PHE A 48 11.91 -6.07 16.41
N ARG A 49 10.63 -5.74 16.13
CA ARG A 49 10.20 -4.99 14.93
C ARG A 49 10.70 -5.62 13.63
N VAL A 50 10.68 -6.95 13.52
CA VAL A 50 11.25 -7.70 12.38
C VAL A 50 12.71 -7.33 12.05
N GLY A 51 13.47 -6.79 13.01
CA GLY A 51 14.84 -6.32 12.82
C GLY A 51 14.96 -4.90 12.25
N LEU A 52 13.86 -4.14 12.13
CA LEU A 52 13.88 -2.75 11.67
C LEU A 52 14.20 -1.78 12.81
N GLU A 53 15.21 -0.93 12.58
CA GLU A 53 15.50 0.20 13.47
C GLU A 53 14.38 1.25 13.41
N LYS A 54 14.03 1.84 14.56
CA LYS A 54 12.96 2.85 14.67
C LYS A 54 13.21 4.13 13.87
N ASN A 55 14.47 4.45 13.59
CA ASN A 55 14.88 5.63 12.82
C ASN A 55 14.71 5.45 11.30
N ARG A 56 14.41 4.23 10.83
CA ARG A 56 14.24 3.92 9.39
C ARG A 56 12.81 4.12 8.90
N THR A 57 11.85 4.18 9.80
CA THR A 57 10.41 4.33 9.53
C THR A 57 9.91 5.65 10.11
N LEU A 58 8.96 6.33 9.45
CA LEU A 58 8.43 7.62 9.93
C LEU A 58 7.27 7.52 10.93
N GLY A 59 6.78 6.32 11.25
CA GLY A 59 5.57 6.12 12.06
C GLY A 59 4.27 6.27 11.28
N TYR A 60 4.36 6.40 9.95
CA TYR A 60 3.24 6.46 9.00
C TYR A 60 3.26 5.27 8.02
N GLU A 61 4.12 4.30 8.28
CA GLU A 61 4.19 3.07 7.51
C GLU A 61 2.94 2.21 7.76
N ASN A 62 2.41 1.64 6.69
CA ASN A 62 1.43 0.56 6.78
C ASN A 62 2.13 -0.75 6.47
N PHE A 63 1.63 -1.84 7.05
CA PHE A 63 2.09 -3.18 6.71
C PHE A 63 1.93 -3.41 5.21
N GLU A 64 3.01 -3.88 4.58
CA GLU A 64 3.08 -4.22 3.15
C GLU A 64 2.94 -3.02 2.19
N ALA A 65 2.78 -1.81 2.73
CA ALA A 65 2.81 -0.57 1.97
C ALA A 65 4.23 0.00 1.87
N PRO A 66 4.53 0.76 0.81
CA PRO A 66 5.79 1.49 0.71
C PRO A 66 5.95 2.52 1.82
N ASP A 67 7.16 2.62 2.38
CA ASP A 67 7.43 3.52 3.50
C ASP A 67 7.51 4.99 3.04
N PRO A 68 6.70 5.90 3.59
CA PRO A 68 6.82 7.33 3.32
C PRO A 68 8.23 7.89 3.53
N ALA A 69 9.01 7.33 4.45
CA ALA A 69 10.39 7.71 4.74
C ALA A 69 11.28 7.69 3.51
N GLU A 70 11.10 6.66 2.66
CA GLU A 70 11.92 6.45 1.47
C GLU A 70 11.35 7.25 0.30
N TRP A 71 10.06 7.05 -0.02
CA TRP A 71 9.49 7.49 -1.29
C TRP A 71 9.23 8.99 -1.36
N THR A 72 8.92 9.64 -0.23
CA THR A 72 8.69 11.09 -0.23
C THR A 72 9.97 11.88 -0.52
N LEU A 73 11.14 11.34 -0.20
CA LEU A 73 12.45 11.93 -0.55
C LEU A 73 12.68 11.96 -2.07
N HIS A 74 12.08 11.01 -2.79
CA HIS A 74 12.12 10.93 -4.25
C HIS A 74 11.02 11.75 -4.95
N GLY A 75 10.20 12.49 -4.19
CA GLY A 75 9.12 13.30 -4.73
C GLY A 75 7.85 12.51 -5.08
N TYR A 76 7.71 11.30 -4.55
CA TYR A 76 6.47 10.53 -4.64
C TYR A 76 5.55 10.87 -3.47
N ALA A 77 4.25 10.82 -3.72
CA ALA A 77 3.25 10.83 -2.67
C ALA A 77 2.69 9.42 -2.48
N ILE A 78 2.42 9.02 -1.24
CA ILE A 78 1.86 7.69 -0.93
C ILE A 78 0.37 7.83 -0.67
N VAL A 79 -0.42 6.96 -1.29
CA VAL A 79 -1.86 6.85 -1.11
C VAL A 79 -2.17 5.44 -0.68
N ASN A 80 -2.47 5.28 0.61
CA ASN A 80 -2.92 4.00 1.17
C ASN A 80 -4.44 4.00 1.22
N VAL A 81 -5.06 2.98 0.64
CA VAL A 81 -6.51 2.86 0.54
C VAL A 81 -6.96 1.57 1.21
N ASP A 82 -7.98 1.68 2.06
CA ASP A 82 -8.66 0.52 2.60
C ASP A 82 -9.29 -0.28 1.47
N ALA A 83 -8.95 -1.56 1.35
CA ALA A 83 -9.64 -2.44 0.41
C ALA A 83 -11.15 -2.45 0.68
N ARG A 84 -11.96 -2.73 -0.34
CA ARG A 84 -13.42 -2.85 -0.17
C ARG A 84 -13.75 -3.80 0.99
N ALA A 85 -14.75 -3.42 1.80
CA ALA A 85 -15.14 -4.13 3.01
C ALA A 85 -14.03 -4.33 4.07
N GLY A 86 -12.88 -3.67 3.91
CA GLY A 86 -11.78 -3.62 4.88
C GLY A 86 -11.71 -2.26 5.55
N GLY A 87 -11.24 -2.21 6.80
CA GLY A 87 -11.19 -0.97 7.57
C GLY A 87 -12.55 -0.29 7.65
N ASP A 88 -12.62 0.97 7.17
CA ASP A 88 -13.86 1.75 7.12
C ASP A 88 -14.59 1.66 5.76
N SER A 89 -14.07 0.90 4.80
CA SER A 89 -14.67 0.77 3.47
C SER A 89 -15.94 -0.09 3.53
N GLU A 90 -17.01 0.37 2.89
CA GLU A 90 -18.27 -0.36 2.76
C GLU A 90 -18.14 -1.53 1.76
N SER A 91 -19.25 -2.25 1.55
CA SER A 91 -19.42 -3.37 0.61
C SER A 91 -19.02 -4.75 1.15
N ASN A 92 -18.96 -5.73 0.26
CA ASN A 92 -18.56 -7.11 0.55
C ASN A 92 -17.11 -7.36 0.12
N ILE A 93 -16.43 -8.21 0.90
CA ILE A 93 -15.07 -8.64 0.59
C ILE A 93 -15.07 -9.37 -0.75
N SER A 94 -14.22 -8.93 -1.66
CA SER A 94 -13.93 -9.63 -2.92
C SER A 94 -12.47 -10.01 -2.90
N PHE A 95 -12.18 -11.29 -2.66
CA PHE A 95 -10.81 -11.75 -2.51
C PHE A 95 -10.19 -12.08 -3.88
N TRP A 96 -9.25 -11.25 -4.34
CA TRP A 96 -8.53 -11.40 -5.62
C TRP A 96 -9.46 -11.56 -6.82
N GLY A 97 -10.58 -10.84 -6.75
CA GLY A 97 -11.64 -10.82 -7.74
C GLY A 97 -11.48 -9.69 -8.75
N GLN A 98 -12.42 -9.63 -9.70
CA GLN A 98 -12.47 -8.55 -10.69
C GLN A 98 -12.77 -7.18 -10.04
N HIS A 99 -13.63 -7.16 -9.00
CA HIS A 99 -13.99 -5.91 -8.31
C HIS A 99 -12.80 -5.17 -7.70
N GLU A 100 -11.77 -5.88 -7.20
CA GLU A 100 -10.57 -5.18 -6.70
C GLU A 100 -9.81 -4.46 -7.81
N ALA A 101 -9.80 -5.03 -9.01
CA ALA A 101 -9.16 -4.39 -10.16
C ALA A 101 -9.94 -3.17 -10.65
N GLU A 102 -11.26 -3.19 -10.53
CA GLU A 102 -12.14 -2.04 -10.80
C GLU A 102 -11.92 -0.93 -9.75
N ASP A 103 -11.86 -1.28 -8.46
CA ASP A 103 -11.57 -0.32 -7.40
C ASP A 103 -10.21 0.37 -7.64
N ILE A 104 -9.17 -0.37 -8.03
CA ILE A 104 -7.86 0.20 -8.37
C ILE A 104 -7.94 1.14 -9.57
N TYR A 105 -8.69 0.75 -10.60
CA TYR A 105 -8.91 1.59 -11.78
C TYR A 105 -9.54 2.93 -11.37
N ASP A 106 -10.60 2.89 -10.56
CA ASP A 106 -11.32 4.08 -10.09
C ASP A 106 -10.44 4.96 -9.17
N ILE A 107 -9.60 4.35 -8.33
CA ILE A 107 -8.67 5.11 -7.49
C ILE A 107 -7.62 5.84 -8.35
N ILE A 108 -7.07 5.17 -9.38
CA ILE A 108 -6.11 5.81 -10.28
C ILE A 108 -6.78 6.98 -11.03
N GLU A 109 -8.02 6.81 -11.47
CA GLU A 109 -8.81 7.87 -12.11
C GLU A 109 -9.05 9.05 -11.16
N LEU A 110 -9.40 8.78 -9.89
CA LEU A 110 -9.65 9.80 -8.87
C LEU A 110 -8.39 10.64 -8.56
N VAL A 111 -7.23 10.00 -8.50
CA VAL A 111 -5.96 10.68 -8.24
C VAL A 111 -5.52 11.51 -9.44
N HIS A 112 -6.00 11.18 -10.65
CA HIS A 112 -5.86 11.93 -11.90
C HIS A 112 -4.40 12.34 -12.24
N LYS A 113 -3.43 11.50 -11.83
CA LYS A 113 -1.99 11.67 -12.09
C LYS A 113 -1.35 10.34 -12.42
N ALA A 114 -0.08 10.40 -12.86
CA ALA A 114 0.71 9.21 -13.10
C ALA A 114 0.84 8.35 -11.83
N ALA A 115 0.35 7.12 -11.89
CA ALA A 115 0.35 6.20 -10.76
C ALA A 115 1.39 5.08 -10.95
N VAL A 116 2.04 4.72 -9.85
CA VAL A 116 2.82 3.50 -9.68
C VAL A 116 2.09 2.68 -8.62
N VAL A 117 1.65 1.47 -8.96
CA VAL A 117 0.89 0.64 -8.01
C VAL A 117 1.83 -0.38 -7.39
N PHE A 118 1.92 -0.37 -6.05
CA PHE A 118 2.58 -1.40 -5.26
C PHE A 118 1.50 -2.25 -4.62
N ARG A 119 1.52 -3.55 -4.90
CA ARG A 119 0.45 -4.43 -4.43
C ARG A 119 0.96 -5.83 -4.18
N LEU A 120 0.41 -6.43 -3.14
CA LEU A 120 0.51 -7.86 -2.94
C LEU A 120 -0.56 -8.64 -3.68
N GLY A 121 -0.17 -9.82 -4.14
CA GLY A 121 -1.07 -10.75 -4.77
C GLY A 121 -1.24 -10.52 -6.27
N HIS A 122 -2.45 -10.81 -6.74
CA HIS A 122 -2.78 -10.88 -8.16
C HIS A 122 -3.43 -9.58 -8.64
N LEU A 123 -2.97 -9.03 -9.77
CA LEU A 123 -3.67 -7.94 -10.45
C LEU A 123 -4.32 -8.47 -11.73
N ARG A 124 -5.64 -8.27 -11.86
CA ARG A 124 -6.35 -8.61 -13.10
C ARG A 124 -6.00 -7.60 -14.20
N PRO A 125 -6.09 -7.99 -15.48
CA PRO A 125 -5.77 -7.11 -16.61
C PRO A 125 -6.55 -5.79 -16.65
N HIS A 126 -7.75 -5.74 -16.06
CA HIS A 126 -8.58 -4.54 -16.09
C HIS A 126 -7.88 -3.32 -15.47
N ALA A 127 -7.32 -3.47 -14.26
CA ALA A 127 -6.54 -2.43 -13.60
C ALA A 127 -5.31 -2.00 -14.41
N LEU A 128 -4.72 -2.90 -15.22
CA LEU A 128 -3.55 -2.62 -16.06
C LEU A 128 -3.87 -1.73 -17.27
N SER A 129 -5.14 -1.60 -17.63
CA SER A 129 -5.54 -0.87 -18.83
C SER A 129 -5.63 0.65 -18.62
N HIS A 130 -5.50 1.14 -17.39
CA HIS A 130 -5.67 2.56 -17.08
C HIS A 130 -4.56 3.42 -17.69
N PRO A 131 -4.86 4.48 -18.47
CA PRO A 131 -3.84 5.28 -19.18
C PRO A 131 -2.89 6.04 -18.24
N ALA A 132 -3.34 6.35 -17.03
CA ALA A 132 -2.53 6.99 -16.00
C ALA A 132 -1.62 6.03 -15.21
N LEU A 133 -1.82 4.70 -15.33
CA LEU A 133 -0.92 3.72 -14.72
C LEU A 133 0.41 3.69 -15.50
N LYS A 134 1.53 3.98 -14.82
CA LYS A 134 2.86 4.04 -15.44
C LYS A 134 3.76 2.86 -15.07
N ALA A 135 3.55 2.28 -13.90
CA ALA A 135 4.27 1.08 -13.48
C ALA A 135 3.45 0.27 -12.48
N LEU A 136 3.68 -1.04 -12.48
CA LEU A 136 3.20 -1.97 -11.47
C LEU A 136 4.41 -2.66 -10.83
N ALA A 137 4.43 -2.68 -9.50
CA ALA A 137 5.42 -3.41 -8.71
C ALA A 137 4.69 -4.42 -7.81
N PRO A 138 4.36 -5.62 -8.34
CA PRO A 138 3.76 -6.65 -7.53
C PRO A 138 4.85 -7.28 -6.64
N TRP A 139 4.69 -7.20 -5.33
CA TRP A 139 5.53 -7.92 -4.37
C TRP A 139 4.77 -9.17 -3.92
N GLU A 140 5.45 -10.30 -3.71
CA GLU A 140 4.86 -11.57 -3.23
C GLU A 140 3.47 -11.90 -3.84
N GLY A 141 3.39 -11.83 -5.17
CA GLY A 141 2.15 -11.98 -5.93
C GLY A 141 1.78 -13.42 -6.27
N PHE A 142 0.49 -13.65 -6.48
CA PHE A 142 -0.06 -14.90 -7.00
C PHE A 142 -0.51 -14.73 -8.45
N THR A 143 -0.38 -15.77 -9.27
CA THR A 143 -0.81 -15.74 -10.67
C THR A 143 -1.98 -16.68 -10.93
N ASP A 144 -2.03 -17.78 -10.19
CA ASP A 144 -3.11 -18.76 -10.22
C ASP A 144 -3.44 -19.14 -8.78
N LEU A 145 -4.54 -18.59 -8.24
CA LEU A 145 -4.94 -18.82 -6.85
C LEU A 145 -5.14 -20.30 -6.54
N TYR A 146 -5.65 -21.06 -7.51
CA TYR A 146 -5.89 -22.48 -7.34
C TYR A 146 -4.56 -23.22 -7.16
N ARG A 147 -3.54 -22.91 -7.97
CA ARG A 147 -2.24 -23.59 -7.90
C ARG A 147 -1.33 -23.07 -6.81
N ASP A 148 -1.40 -21.76 -6.55
CA ASP A 148 -0.43 -21.07 -5.71
C ASP A 148 -0.87 -21.07 -4.24
N LEU A 149 -2.18 -20.96 -3.98
CA LEU A 149 -2.74 -20.86 -2.62
C LEU A 149 -3.54 -22.10 -2.21
N VAL A 150 -4.48 -22.57 -3.03
CA VAL A 150 -5.46 -23.59 -2.62
C VAL A 150 -4.87 -25.01 -2.68
N LEU A 151 -4.37 -25.40 -3.86
CA LEU A 151 -3.88 -26.75 -4.15
C LEU A 151 -2.56 -26.70 -4.91
N ARG A 152 -1.46 -27.05 -4.25
CA ARG A 152 -0.20 -27.27 -4.96
C ARG A 152 -0.28 -28.58 -5.72
N SER A 153 -0.36 -28.48 -7.05
CA SER A 153 -0.50 -29.63 -7.96
C SER A 153 -1.73 -30.52 -7.66
N GLY A 154 -2.83 -29.93 -7.19
CA GLY A 154 -4.07 -30.67 -6.89
C GLY A 154 -4.11 -31.34 -5.51
N ARG A 155 -3.09 -31.13 -4.65
CA ARG A 155 -3.10 -31.62 -3.27
C ARG A 155 -3.49 -30.53 -2.27
N PRO A 156 -4.46 -30.78 -1.37
CA PRO A 156 -4.79 -29.88 -0.27
C PRO A 156 -3.57 -29.56 0.58
N HIS A 157 -3.44 -28.29 0.95
CA HIS A 157 -2.35 -27.86 1.83
C HIS A 157 -2.46 -28.45 3.24
N ASN A 158 -3.69 -28.80 3.68
CA ASN A 158 -3.97 -29.46 4.96
C ASN A 158 -4.73 -30.77 4.73
N GLU A 159 -4.17 -31.88 5.21
CA GLU A 159 -4.73 -33.23 5.03
C GLU A 159 -5.99 -33.48 5.88
N ASN A 160 -6.23 -32.66 6.91
CA ASN A 160 -7.27 -32.87 7.92
C ASN A 160 -8.50 -31.94 7.81
N SER A 161 -8.65 -31.14 6.76
CA SER A 161 -9.74 -30.15 6.66
C SER A 161 -11.09 -30.70 6.17
N THR A 162 -11.29 -32.02 6.25
CA THR A 162 -12.51 -32.74 5.82
C THR A 162 -13.23 -33.46 6.97
N GLN A 163 -13.01 -33.04 8.22
CA GLN A 163 -13.85 -33.46 9.36
C GLN A 163 -15.03 -32.51 9.57
#